data_AF-A0A969LET3-F1
#
_entry.id   AF-A0A969LET3-F1
#
_cell.length_a   1.000
_cell.length_b   1.000
_cell.length_c   1.000
_cell.angle_alpha   90.00
_cell.angle_beta   90.00
_cell.angle_gamma   90.00
#
_symmetry.space_group_name_H-M   'P 1'
#
loop_
_entity.id
_entity.type
_entity.pdbx_description
1 polymer ?
#
loop_
_entity_poly.entity_id
_entity_poly.type
_entity_poly.pdbx_seq_one_letter_code
_entity_poly.pdbx_strand_id
1 'polypeptide(L)'
;MVVIHYTEMRPVETALARMCDPAASVSAHYCITEEGEVIRLVPEDRRAWHAGASFWRGVRDVNSASIGIELDHPGHAPDNGGYRGFADSQIDALIPL
;
A
#
# COMPACT_ATOMS: atom_id res chain seq x y z
N MET A 1 3.03 6.99 12.55
CA MET A 1 2.83 5.52 12.46
C MET A 1 3.12 5.08 11.04
N VAL A 2 3.42 3.80 10.81
CA VAL A 2 3.51 3.23 9.47
C VAL A 2 2.48 2.10 9.37
N VAL A 3 1.74 2.05 8.27
CA VAL A 3 0.77 0.98 7.99
C VAL A 3 1.17 0.33 6.67
N ILE A 4 1.40 -0.98 6.72
CA ILE A 4 1.78 -1.79 5.56
C ILE A 4 0.55 -2.55 5.08
N HIS A 5 0.31 -2.50 3.78
CA HIS A 5 -0.80 -3.15 3.08
C HIS A 5 -0.27 -3.97 1.90
N TYR A 6 -1.15 -4.73 1.28
CA TYR A 6 -0.92 -5.31 -0.04
C TYR A 6 -2.04 -4.91 -1.01
N THR A 7 -1.72 -4.85 -2.30
CA THR A 7 -2.63 -4.28 -3.32
C THR A 7 -3.82 -5.16 -3.67
N GLU A 8 -3.68 -6.49 -3.61
CA GLU A 8 -4.68 -7.48 -4.06
C GLU A 8 -5.07 -7.30 -5.55
N MET A 9 -4.16 -6.75 -6.35
CA MET A 9 -4.39 -6.48 -7.78
C MET A 9 -3.26 -7.04 -8.63
N ARG A 10 -3.56 -7.30 -9.91
CA ARG A 10 -2.58 -7.63 -10.94
C ARG A 10 -2.97 -7.01 -12.28
N PRO A 11 -2.01 -6.52 -13.08
CA PRO A 11 -0.62 -6.25 -12.71
C PRO A 11 -0.51 -4.98 -11.84
N VAL A 12 0.68 -4.63 -11.34
CA VAL A 12 0.90 -3.49 -10.41
C VAL A 12 0.32 -2.18 -10.90
N GLU A 13 0.31 -1.96 -12.22
CA GLU A 13 -0.22 -0.76 -12.87
C GLU A 13 -1.71 -0.57 -12.58
N THR A 14 -2.44 -1.66 -12.31
CA THR A 14 -3.85 -1.61 -11.92
C THR A 14 -4.01 -0.98 -10.54
N ALA A 15 -3.14 -1.36 -9.59
CA ALA A 15 -3.12 -0.77 -8.25
C ALA A 15 -2.70 0.71 -8.30
N LEU A 16 -1.67 1.04 -9.09
CA LEU A 16 -1.21 2.41 -9.28
C LEU A 16 -2.31 3.29 -9.89
N ALA A 17 -2.94 2.84 -10.97
CA ALA A 17 -4.04 3.55 -11.61
C ALA A 17 -5.21 3.78 -10.63
N ARG A 18 -5.55 2.76 -9.83
CA ARG A 18 -6.61 2.86 -8.81
C ARG A 18 -6.27 3.89 -7.73
N MET A 19 -5.03 3.90 -7.23
CA MET A 19 -4.59 4.84 -6.20
C MET A 19 -4.42 6.29 -6.70
N CYS A 20 -4.29 6.46 -8.02
CA CYS A 20 -4.23 7.77 -8.68
C CYS A 20 -5.58 8.25 -9.21
N ASP A 21 -6.63 7.41 -9.19
CA ASP A 21 -7.98 7.77 -9.63
C ASP A 21 -8.72 8.53 -8.50
N PRO A 22 -9.07 9.82 -8.69
CA PRO A 22 -9.82 10.58 -7.70
C PRO A 22 -11.18 9.99 -7.35
N ALA A 23 -11.81 9.24 -8.26
CA ALA A 23 -13.09 8.60 -8.03
C ALA A 23 -12.97 7.36 -7.14
N ALA A 24 -11.80 6.71 -7.11
CA ALA A 24 -11.57 5.52 -6.30
C ALA A 24 -11.55 5.81 -4.79
N SER A 25 -11.23 7.05 -4.41
CA SER A 25 -11.15 7.49 -3.01
C SER A 25 -10.24 6.62 -2.13
N VAL A 26 -9.17 6.09 -2.72
CA VAL A 26 -8.11 5.33 -2.06
C VAL A 26 -6.75 5.81 -2.57
N SER A 27 -5.76 5.87 -1.70
CA SER A 27 -4.37 6.19 -2.08
C SER A 27 -3.41 5.79 -0.97
N ALA A 28 -2.13 5.61 -1.30
CA ALA A 28 -1.05 5.39 -0.36
C ALA A 28 0.07 6.43 -0.56
N HIS A 29 1.02 6.51 0.36
CA HIS A 29 2.19 7.38 0.17
C HIS A 29 3.21 6.70 -0.74
N TYR A 30 3.38 5.39 -0.56
CA TYR A 30 4.32 4.56 -1.32
C TYR A 30 3.64 3.29 -1.83
N CYS A 31 4.09 2.82 -3.00
CA CYS A 31 3.85 1.48 -3.52
C CYS A 31 5.20 0.84 -3.84
N ILE A 32 5.43 -0.42 -3.42
CA ILE A 32 6.65 -1.17 -3.72
C ILE A 32 6.32 -2.34 -4.64
N THR A 33 6.84 -2.33 -5.87
CA THR A 33 6.62 -3.40 -6.87
C THR A 33 7.31 -4.70 -6.47
N GLU A 34 6.95 -5.84 -7.06
CA GLU A 34 7.64 -7.11 -6.78
C GLU A 34 9.15 -7.04 -7.04
N GLU A 35 9.59 -6.22 -8.00
CA GLU A 35 11.00 -5.98 -8.34
C GLU A 35 11.73 -5.05 -7.36
N GLY A 36 11.03 -4.52 -6.34
CA GLY A 36 11.60 -3.63 -5.32
C GLY A 36 11.66 -2.16 -5.73
N GLU A 37 10.98 -1.76 -6.81
CA GLU A 37 10.87 -0.34 -7.16
C GLU A 37 9.95 0.38 -6.16
N VAL A 38 10.45 1.45 -5.55
CA VAL A 38 9.66 2.29 -4.62
C VAL A 38 9.07 3.48 -5.38
N ILE A 39 7.75 3.48 -5.51
CA ILE A 39 6.99 4.51 -6.21
C ILE A 39 6.30 5.40 -5.17
N ARG A 40 6.62 6.70 -5.17
CA ARG A 40 5.98 7.70 -4.30
C ARG A 40 4.74 8.30 -4.98
N LEU A 41 3.58 8.18 -4.35
CA LEU A 41 2.29 8.64 -4.90
C LEU A 41 1.77 9.90 -4.19
N VAL A 42 1.89 9.97 -2.86
CA VAL A 42 1.43 11.11 -2.06
C VAL A 42 2.60 11.63 -1.21
N PRO A 43 2.90 12.94 -1.21
CA PRO A 43 3.87 13.53 -0.30
C PRO A 43 3.54 13.23 1.17
N GLU A 44 4.55 12.99 2.00
CA GLU A 44 4.36 12.55 3.40
C GLU A 44 3.78 13.61 4.33
N ASP A 45 3.91 14.89 3.95
CA ASP A 45 3.27 16.02 4.62
C ASP A 45 1.79 16.17 4.22
N ARG A 46 1.30 15.31 3.32
CA ARG A 46 -0.11 15.24 2.90
C ARG A 46 -0.72 13.92 3.31
N ARG A 47 -2.02 13.96 3.59
CA ARG A 47 -2.80 12.79 3.99
C ARG A 47 -3.16 11.92 2.79
N ALA A 48 -2.65 10.69 2.72
CA ALA A 48 -3.18 9.64 1.83
C ALA A 48 -4.43 8.93 2.43
N TRP A 49 -5.15 8.17 1.60
CA TRP A 49 -6.41 7.51 1.96
C TRP A 49 -6.26 5.98 1.92
N HIS A 50 -5.54 5.40 2.89
CA HIS A 50 -5.18 3.97 2.90
C HIS A 50 -5.80 3.18 4.06
N ALA A 51 -5.98 3.78 5.23
CA ALA A 51 -6.38 3.07 6.45
C ALA A 51 -7.90 2.94 6.64
N GLY A 52 -8.71 3.66 5.84
CA GLY A 52 -10.16 3.73 6.02
C GLY A 52 -10.59 4.12 7.45
N ALA A 53 -11.75 3.62 7.87
CA ALA A 53 -12.20 3.72 9.26
C ALA A 53 -11.32 2.82 10.16
N SER A 54 -10.56 3.43 11.05
CA SER A 54 -9.46 2.76 11.74
C SER A 54 -9.26 3.30 13.17
N PHE A 55 -8.68 2.51 14.06
CA PHE A 55 -8.33 2.98 15.40
C PHE A 55 -7.04 2.30 15.90
N TRP A 56 -6.08 3.09 16.33
CA TRP A 56 -4.85 2.56 16.93
C TRP A 56 -4.35 3.45 18.06
N ARG A 57 -4.16 2.85 19.25
CA ARG A 57 -3.59 3.49 20.45
C ARG A 57 -4.16 4.88 20.76
N GLY A 58 -5.47 5.05 20.63
CA GLY A 58 -6.16 6.33 20.91
C GLY A 58 -6.42 7.21 19.68
N VAL A 59 -5.85 6.90 18.52
CA VAL A 59 -6.04 7.64 17.27
C VAL A 59 -7.15 6.98 16.45
N ARG A 60 -8.26 7.70 16.16
CA ARG A 60 -9.42 7.22 15.37
C ARG A 60 -9.36 7.51 13.86
N ASP A 61 -8.41 8.34 13.43
CA ASP A 61 -8.21 8.66 12.02
C ASP A 61 -6.75 8.37 11.70
N VAL A 62 -6.44 7.08 11.49
CA VAL A 62 -5.05 6.63 11.32
C VAL A 62 -4.42 7.29 10.10
N ASN A 63 -5.17 7.49 9.01
CA ASN A 63 -4.71 8.21 7.82
C ASN A 63 -4.09 9.58 8.16
N SER A 64 -4.63 10.31 9.13
CA SER A 64 -4.12 11.63 9.53
C SER A 64 -2.86 11.57 10.39
N ALA A 65 -2.39 10.39 10.79
CA ALA A 65 -1.26 10.19 11.68
C ALA A 65 -0.33 9.04 11.23
N SER A 66 -0.41 8.65 9.95
CA SER A 66 0.40 7.55 9.42
C SER A 66 0.83 7.73 7.97
N ILE A 67 1.94 7.07 7.64
CA ILE A 67 2.35 6.76 6.28
C ILE A 67 1.84 5.36 5.91
N GLY A 68 1.01 5.29 4.88
CA GLY A 68 0.61 4.05 4.21
C GLY A 68 1.58 3.63 3.11
N ILE A 69 2.00 2.36 3.15
CA ILE A 69 2.86 1.70 2.17
C ILE A 69 2.10 0.49 1.63
N GLU A 70 1.95 0.39 0.31
CA GLU A 70 1.38 -0.75 -0.39
C GLU A 70 2.50 -1.63 -0.94
N LEU A 71 2.40 -2.94 -0.74
CA LEU A 71 3.26 -3.93 -1.41
C LEU A 71 2.48 -4.56 -2.57
N ASP A 72 3.04 -4.54 -3.77
CA ASP A 72 2.44 -5.21 -4.91
C ASP A 72 2.36 -6.72 -4.66
N HIS A 73 1.15 -7.22 -4.44
CA HIS A 73 0.94 -8.62 -4.12
C HIS A 73 -0.51 -9.00 -4.42
N PRO A 74 -0.78 -10.16 -5.05
CA PRO A 74 -2.10 -10.56 -5.52
C PRO A 74 -3.09 -10.94 -4.41
N GLY A 75 -2.77 -10.64 -3.15
CA GLY A 75 -3.60 -10.97 -1.99
C GLY A 75 -3.69 -12.46 -1.69
N HIS A 76 -4.83 -12.87 -1.13
CA HIS A 76 -5.04 -14.21 -0.57
C HIS A 76 -6.20 -14.97 -1.23
N ALA A 77 -6.88 -14.37 -2.21
CA ALA A 77 -8.01 -14.99 -2.87
C ALA A 77 -7.59 -16.32 -3.55
N PRO A 78 -8.42 -17.38 -3.50
CA PRO A 78 -8.13 -18.65 -4.16
C PRO A 78 -7.90 -18.50 -5.66
N ASP A 79 -8.69 -17.65 -6.32
CA ASP A 79 -8.54 -17.33 -7.75
C ASP A 79 -7.18 -16.68 -8.05
N ASN A 80 -6.55 -16.12 -7.02
CA ASN A 80 -5.22 -15.54 -7.11
C ASN A 80 -4.07 -16.51 -6.83
N GLY A 81 -4.35 -17.78 -6.53
CA GLY A 81 -3.37 -18.79 -6.13
C GLY A 81 -3.20 -18.91 -4.61
N GLY A 82 -4.04 -18.23 -3.83
CA GLY A 82 -3.92 -18.15 -2.37
C GLY A 82 -2.78 -17.24 -1.92
N TYR A 83 -2.61 -17.14 -0.59
CA TYR A 83 -1.55 -16.32 -0.01
C TYR A 83 -0.17 -16.91 -0.32
N ARG A 84 0.75 -16.06 -0.80
CA ARG A 84 2.15 -16.41 -1.04
C ARG A 84 3.09 -15.47 -0.28
N GLY A 85 4.37 -15.79 -0.30
CA GLY A 85 5.40 -14.89 0.23
C GLY A 85 5.56 -13.64 -0.66
N PHE A 86 5.96 -12.54 -0.03
CA PHE A 86 6.44 -11.34 -0.72
C PHE A 86 7.83 -11.62 -1.32
N ALA A 87 8.16 -10.91 -2.41
CA ALA A 87 9.47 -11.03 -3.03
C ALA A 87 10.57 -10.46 -2.12
N ASP A 88 11.76 -11.07 -2.10
CA ASP A 88 12.88 -10.57 -1.30
C ASP A 88 13.24 -9.13 -1.67
N SER A 89 13.17 -8.78 -2.96
CA SER A 89 13.36 -7.42 -3.48
C SER A 89 12.38 -6.40 -2.89
N GLN A 90 11.14 -6.77 -2.60
CA GLN A 90 10.19 -5.90 -1.91
C GLN A 90 10.61 -5.63 -0.47
N ILE A 91 11.03 -6.68 0.24
CA ILE A 91 11.42 -6.59 1.64
C ILE A 91 12.73 -5.80 1.77
N ASP A 92 13.69 -6.03 0.89
CA ASP A 92 14.95 -5.30 0.81
C ASP A 92 14.74 -3.81 0.52
N ALA A 93 13.74 -3.46 -0.30
CA ALA A 93 13.36 -2.08 -0.55
C ALA A 93 12.58 -1.44 0.61
N LEU A 94 11.76 -2.22 1.33
CA LEU A 94 10.94 -1.75 2.44
C LEU A 94 11.75 -1.44 3.71
N ILE A 95 12.73 -2.26 4.06
CA ILE A 95 13.51 -2.11 5.30
C ILE A 95 14.21 -0.73 5.43
N PRO A 96 14.87 -0.20 4.39
CA PRO A 96 15.55 1.10 4.46
C PRO A 96 14.66 2.31 4.13
N LEU A 97 13.41 2.09 3.69
CA LEU A 97 12.46 3.14 3.32
C LEU A 97 11.99 3.94 4.55
#